data_AF-A0A1S3QKR7-F1
#
_entry.id   AF-A0A1S3QKR7-F1
#
_cell.length_a   1.000
_cell.length_b   1.000
_cell.length_c   1.000
_cell.angle_alpha   90.00
_cell.angle_beta   90.00
_cell.angle_gamma   90.00
#
_symmetry.space_group_name_H-M   'P 1'
#
loop_
_entity.id
_entity.type
_entity.pdbx_description
1 polymer ?
#
loop_
_entity_poly.entity_id
_entity_poly.type
_entity_poly.pdbx_seq_one_letter_code
_entity_poly.pdbx_strand_id
1 'polypeptide(L)'
;TSLAKIIKLQIHAIMEVPTRLDKDKLKDYAQLGARYEVAKLTHAISIFTEGILMMKTTLVGIIKVDPKQLLEDGIRKELVRRVAYALHKGLIFNPKAKTSELMLKLKEMAATMDGFYRSFEYIQDYVSIYGLKIWQEEVSRIINYNVEQECNSFLRTKIQDWQSVYQSTHIPIPKFPSVDESATFIGRLCREILRITDPKVTCYMDQLNTWYDLKTHQEVTNNRLFSEIQDTLGTFGLNGLDRLLCFMIVKELQNFLSVFQKTILRDKAMVDVFKAMLSAVNPVKGIVANASKVYANAVAKTQKIWGPYLESIMKVGQMQILRQQIANELNYSCKFDSKHLAAALENLNKSLLADIEAHYQDPSLPYPKEDNNLLYEITASLEAAGIHNPLNKIYITTKRLPYFPIVNFLFIIAQLPKLQYSKNQGMTCRKATDPVDWSPLVLGLLTLLKQFHSRYTEQFLALIGQFIRSVMEQCTSQKIPDMPSDVVGALMFLEDYVRYTKLPRKVAEAHVPSFIFDEFRTVL
;
A
#
# COMPACT_ATOMS: atom_id res chain seq x y z
N THR A 1 -3.91 -20.59 32.55
CA THR A 1 -2.53 -21.11 32.69
C THR A 1 -1.65 -20.06 33.37
N SER A 2 -0.56 -20.46 34.03
CA SER A 2 0.36 -19.53 34.73
C SER A 2 0.95 -18.49 33.78
N LEU A 3 1.36 -18.92 32.58
CA LEU A 3 1.82 -18.04 31.50
C LEU A 3 0.80 -16.94 31.15
N ALA A 4 -0.49 -17.26 31.17
CA ALA A 4 -1.54 -16.29 30.92
C ALA A 4 -1.57 -15.14 31.90
N LYS A 5 -1.36 -15.48 33.18
CA LYS A 5 -1.38 -14.53 34.28
C LYS A 5 -0.11 -13.67 34.24
N ILE A 6 1.04 -14.26 33.91
CA ILE A 6 2.28 -13.51 33.67
C ILE A 6 2.07 -12.50 32.55
N ILE A 7 1.56 -12.92 31.39
CA ILE A 7 1.26 -12.02 30.27
C ILE A 7 0.35 -10.87 30.70
N LYS A 8 -0.75 -11.18 31.42
CA LYS A 8 -1.68 -10.14 31.89
C LYS A 8 -1.01 -9.15 32.85
N LEU A 9 -0.16 -9.64 33.76
CA LEU A 9 0.57 -8.80 34.71
C LEU A 9 1.61 -7.91 34.00
N GLN A 10 2.34 -8.48 33.04
CA GLN A 10 3.33 -7.74 32.24
C GLN A 10 2.68 -6.67 31.35
N ILE A 11 1.50 -6.93 30.76
CA ILE A 11 0.79 -5.95 29.91
C ILE A 11 0.15 -4.83 30.75
N HIS A 12 -0.56 -5.18 31.83
CA HIS A 12 -1.50 -4.24 32.48
C HIS A 12 -1.08 -3.76 33.86
N ALA A 13 -0.14 -4.44 34.53
CA ALA A 13 0.19 -4.14 35.92
C ALA A 13 1.64 -3.67 36.11
N ILE A 14 2.59 -4.20 35.33
CA ILE A 14 4.01 -3.90 35.51
C ILE A 14 4.43 -2.78 34.57
N MET A 15 4.97 -1.71 35.15
CA MET A 15 5.64 -0.62 34.45
C MET A 15 7.08 -1.01 34.16
N GLU A 16 7.54 -0.67 32.95
CA GLU A 16 8.92 -0.85 32.57
C GLU A 16 9.82 0.15 33.28
N VAL A 17 10.96 -0.31 33.78
CA VAL A 17 11.92 0.56 34.46
C VAL A 17 12.74 1.29 33.38
N PRO A 18 12.68 2.63 33.31
CA PRO A 18 13.45 3.37 32.31
C PRO A 18 14.95 3.27 32.59
N THR A 19 15.76 3.50 31.56
CA THR A 19 17.23 3.49 31.67
C THR A 19 17.78 4.55 32.65
N ARG A 20 17.00 5.61 32.91
CA ARG A 20 17.27 6.62 33.94
C ARG A 20 16.00 6.87 34.74
N LEU A 21 16.10 6.78 36.06
CA LEU A 21 14.98 6.94 36.98
C LEU A 21 15.37 7.83 38.16
N ASP A 22 14.54 8.83 38.45
CA ASP A 22 14.70 9.66 39.65
C ASP A 22 14.53 8.80 40.91
N LYS A 23 15.39 8.99 41.91
CA LYS A 23 15.41 8.18 43.15
C LYS A 23 14.04 8.12 43.82
N ASP A 24 13.29 9.22 43.79
CA ASP A 24 11.99 9.33 44.46
C ASP A 24 10.91 8.47 43.78
N LYS A 25 11.05 8.17 42.49
CA LYS A 25 10.13 7.31 41.72
C LYS A 25 10.46 5.82 41.85
N LEU A 26 11.57 5.45 42.49
CA LEU A 26 12.03 4.06 42.56
C LEU A 26 11.01 3.13 43.23
N LYS A 27 10.30 3.65 44.25
CA LYS A 27 9.24 2.89 44.94
C LYS A 27 8.03 2.61 44.04
N ASP A 28 7.70 3.54 43.14
CA ASP A 28 6.57 3.41 42.22
C ASP A 28 6.84 2.38 41.13
N TYR A 29 8.08 2.31 40.63
CA TYR A 29 8.51 1.32 39.63
C TYR A 29 8.87 -0.06 40.22
N ALA A 30 9.13 -0.13 41.53
CA ALA A 30 9.43 -1.38 42.22
C ALA A 30 8.26 -2.37 42.12
N GLN A 31 7.02 -1.88 42.25
CA GLN A 31 5.77 -2.66 42.08
C GLN A 31 5.84 -4.07 42.73
N LEU A 32 6.32 -4.11 43.97
CA LEU A 32 6.74 -5.34 44.65
C LEU A 32 5.66 -6.44 44.65
N GLY A 33 4.39 -6.07 44.83
CA GLY A 33 3.28 -7.02 44.81
C GLY A 33 3.10 -7.70 43.45
N ALA A 34 3.05 -6.93 42.37
CA ALA A 34 2.89 -7.48 41.01
C ALA A 34 4.11 -8.31 40.60
N ARG A 35 5.32 -7.86 40.93
CA ARG A 35 6.57 -8.61 40.65
C ARG A 35 6.67 -9.88 41.47
N TYR A 36 6.22 -9.89 42.74
CA TYR A 36 6.17 -11.09 43.56
C TYR A 36 5.20 -12.14 42.99
N GLU A 37 4.03 -11.72 42.52
CA GLU A 37 3.09 -12.63 41.83
C GLU A 37 3.70 -13.22 40.55
N VAL A 38 4.41 -12.41 39.75
CA VAL A 38 5.16 -12.92 38.59
C VAL A 38 6.22 -13.93 39.03
N ALA A 39 7.01 -13.63 40.06
CA ALA A 39 8.02 -14.56 40.57
C ALA A 39 7.42 -15.90 41.02
N LYS A 40 6.29 -15.88 41.73
CA LYS A 40 5.57 -17.08 42.17
C LYS A 40 5.07 -17.91 40.98
N LEU A 41 4.50 -17.26 39.97
CA LEU A 41 4.03 -17.93 38.75
C LEU A 41 5.20 -18.52 37.94
N THR A 42 6.32 -17.80 37.90
CA THR A 42 7.54 -18.21 37.20
C THR A 42 8.18 -19.43 37.86
N HIS A 43 8.27 -19.42 39.19
CA HIS A 43 8.75 -20.57 39.96
C HIS A 43 7.90 -21.82 39.71
N ALA A 44 6.57 -21.67 39.67
CA ALA A 44 5.68 -22.78 39.33
C ALA A 44 5.90 -23.31 37.90
N ILE A 45 6.15 -22.42 36.92
CA ILE A 45 6.51 -22.81 35.55
C ILE A 45 7.86 -23.55 35.53
N SER A 46 8.85 -23.06 36.28
CA SER A 46 10.19 -23.67 36.35
C SER A 46 10.15 -25.08 36.91
N ILE A 47 9.44 -25.31 38.03
CA ILE A 47 9.30 -26.66 38.62
C ILE A 47 8.64 -27.61 37.62
N PHE A 48 7.58 -27.16 36.95
CA PHE A 48 6.88 -27.99 35.97
C PHE A 48 7.76 -28.30 34.75
N THR A 49 8.51 -27.31 34.27
CA THR A 49 9.48 -27.47 33.17
C THR A 49 10.57 -28.46 33.56
N GLU A 50 11.17 -28.32 34.73
CA GLU A 50 12.19 -29.24 35.23
C GLU A 50 11.64 -30.67 35.31
N GLY A 51 10.43 -30.85 35.85
CA GLY A 51 9.75 -32.13 35.89
C GLY A 51 9.57 -32.76 34.50
N ILE A 52 9.19 -31.97 33.49
CA ILE A 52 9.06 -32.44 32.10
C ILE A 52 10.42 -32.78 31.48
N LEU A 53 11.44 -31.95 31.68
CA LEU A 53 12.78 -32.15 31.10
C LEU A 53 13.47 -33.38 31.69
N MET A 54 13.12 -33.79 32.91
CA MET A 54 13.60 -35.03 33.53
C MET A 54 12.88 -36.29 33.00
N MET A 55 11.76 -36.14 32.27
CA MET A 55 11.05 -37.27 31.69
C MET A 55 11.82 -37.85 30.50
N LYS A 56 11.93 -39.18 30.46
CA LYS A 56 12.50 -39.89 29.31
C LYS A 56 11.51 -39.90 28.16
N THR A 57 12.01 -39.91 26.93
CA THR A 57 11.20 -40.15 25.74
C THR A 57 10.50 -41.51 25.84
N THR A 58 9.18 -41.53 25.69
CA THR A 58 8.37 -42.75 25.81
C THR A 58 7.66 -43.10 24.51
N LEU A 59 7.43 -44.38 24.28
CA LEU A 59 6.58 -44.87 23.19
C LEU A 59 5.16 -45.05 23.72
N VAL A 60 4.21 -44.30 23.14
CA VAL A 60 2.78 -44.44 23.41
C VAL A 60 2.15 -45.10 22.18
N GLY A 61 2.00 -46.43 22.24
CA GLY A 61 1.64 -47.24 21.08
C GLY A 61 2.77 -47.23 20.05
N ILE A 62 2.49 -46.71 18.85
CA ILE A 62 3.49 -46.53 17.77
C ILE A 62 4.11 -45.12 17.73
N ILE A 63 3.67 -44.20 18.59
CA ILE A 63 4.10 -42.80 18.58
C ILE A 63 5.17 -42.59 19.65
N LYS A 64 6.36 -42.12 19.23
CA LYS A 64 7.43 -41.72 20.13
C LYS A 64 7.15 -40.29 20.63
N VAL A 65 6.99 -40.12 21.93
CA VAL A 65 6.69 -38.84 22.58
C VAL A 65 7.95 -38.31 23.24
N ASP A 66 8.46 -37.19 22.72
CA ASP A 66 9.52 -36.40 23.35
C ASP A 66 8.88 -35.34 24.26
N PRO A 67 9.06 -35.43 25.60
CA PRO A 67 8.50 -34.47 26.55
C PRO A 67 8.93 -33.02 26.30
N LYS A 68 10.18 -32.80 25.85
CA LYS A 68 10.67 -31.44 25.56
C LYS A 68 9.97 -30.86 24.34
N GLN A 69 9.85 -31.64 23.27
CA GLN A 69 9.13 -31.22 22.07
C GLN A 69 7.65 -30.98 22.37
N LEU A 70 7.02 -31.83 23.17
CA LEU A 70 5.62 -31.67 23.59
C LEU A 70 5.39 -30.36 24.36
N LEU A 71 6.32 -29.97 25.22
CA LEU A 71 6.27 -28.70 25.95
C LEU A 71 6.38 -27.52 24.99
N GLU A 72 7.35 -27.56 24.07
CA GLU A 72 7.53 -26.50 23.06
C GLU A 72 6.28 -26.35 22.18
N ASP A 73 5.74 -27.46 21.65
CA ASP A 73 4.54 -27.48 20.83
C ASP A 73 3.32 -26.92 21.60
N GLY A 74 3.19 -27.28 22.88
CA GLY A 74 2.14 -26.76 23.75
C GLY A 74 2.23 -25.24 23.95
N ILE A 75 3.44 -24.72 24.13
CA ILE A 75 3.69 -23.28 24.28
C ILE A 75 3.41 -22.54 22.98
N ARG A 76 3.91 -23.04 21.84
CA ARG A 76 3.65 -22.50 20.50
C ARG A 76 2.15 -22.47 20.21
N LYS A 77 1.42 -23.56 20.50
CA LYS A 77 -0.04 -23.64 20.30
C LYS A 77 -0.81 -22.61 21.12
N GLU A 78 -0.43 -22.40 22.38
CA GLU A 78 -1.06 -21.39 23.22
C GLU A 78 -0.72 -19.96 22.78
N LEU A 79 0.52 -19.71 22.31
CA LEU A 79 0.92 -18.43 21.70
C LEU A 79 0.06 -18.12 20.48
N VAL A 80 0.01 -19.05 19.52
CA VAL A 80 -0.75 -18.92 18.27
C VAL A 80 -2.20 -18.61 18.54
N ARG A 81 -2.83 -19.36 19.47
CA ARG A 81 -4.22 -19.14 19.85
C ARG A 81 -4.46 -17.74 20.41
N ARG A 82 -3.56 -17.25 21.26
CA ARG A 82 -3.70 -15.93 21.92
C ARG A 82 -3.47 -14.78 20.98
N VAL A 83 -2.38 -14.83 20.21
CA VAL A 83 -2.04 -13.77 19.25
C VAL A 83 -3.12 -13.69 18.18
N ALA A 84 -3.53 -14.82 17.58
CA ALA A 84 -4.59 -14.82 16.58
C ALA A 84 -5.92 -14.27 17.14
N TYR A 85 -6.28 -14.62 18.38
CA TYR A 85 -7.49 -14.08 19.02
C TYR A 85 -7.39 -12.58 19.31
N ALA A 86 -6.24 -12.12 19.82
CA ALA A 86 -5.99 -10.71 20.10
C ALA A 86 -6.10 -9.87 18.83
N LEU A 87 -5.43 -10.28 17.75
CA LEU A 87 -5.50 -9.61 16.45
C LEU A 87 -6.92 -9.61 15.89
N HIS A 88 -7.63 -10.75 15.98
CA HIS A 88 -9.02 -10.83 15.54
C HIS A 88 -9.92 -9.85 16.29
N LYS A 89 -9.81 -9.76 17.62
CA LYS A 89 -10.68 -8.91 18.46
C LYS A 89 -10.27 -7.44 18.46
N GLY A 90 -8.98 -7.14 18.52
CA GLY A 90 -8.45 -5.78 18.58
C GLY A 90 -8.76 -4.97 17.33
N LEU A 91 -8.66 -5.61 16.16
CA LEU A 91 -8.84 -4.98 14.86
C LEU A 91 -10.26 -5.18 14.30
N ILE A 92 -11.27 -4.93 15.13
CA ILE A 92 -12.68 -4.81 14.72
C ILE A 92 -13.04 -3.32 14.79
N PHE A 93 -13.47 -2.72 13.69
CA PHE A 93 -13.79 -1.31 13.59
C PHE A 93 -15.29 -1.08 13.48
N ASN A 94 -15.79 0.03 14.02
CA ASN A 94 -17.18 0.45 13.82
C ASN A 94 -17.29 1.39 12.60
N PRO A 95 -17.92 0.97 11.48
CA PRO A 95 -18.03 1.80 10.28
C PRO A 95 -18.86 3.08 10.50
N LYS A 96 -19.68 3.13 11.55
CA LYS A 96 -20.55 4.27 11.89
C LYS A 96 -19.91 5.23 12.89
N ALA A 97 -18.67 4.98 13.32
CA ALA A 97 -17.97 5.87 14.24
C ALA A 97 -17.73 7.24 13.58
N LYS A 98 -18.04 8.32 14.30
CA LYS A 98 -17.84 9.71 13.81
C LYS A 98 -16.35 10.05 13.66
N THR A 99 -15.53 9.55 14.58
CA THR A 99 -14.07 9.67 14.59
C THR A 99 -13.47 8.31 14.33
N SER A 100 -12.38 8.24 13.55
CA SER A 100 -11.71 6.96 13.33
C SER A 100 -11.14 6.41 14.63
N GLU A 101 -11.42 5.14 14.89
CA GLU A 101 -10.87 4.39 16.03
C GLU A 101 -9.52 3.73 15.68
N LEU A 102 -9.05 3.90 14.43
CA LEU A 102 -7.91 3.15 13.88
C LEU A 102 -6.63 3.35 14.69
N MET A 103 -6.20 4.59 14.87
CA MET A 103 -4.95 4.91 15.57
C MET A 103 -4.99 4.45 17.05
N LEU A 104 -6.13 4.60 17.71
CA LEU A 104 -6.30 4.16 19.09
C LEU A 104 -6.17 2.63 19.20
N LYS A 105 -6.88 1.89 18.33
CA LYS A 105 -6.84 0.43 18.30
C LYS A 105 -5.47 -0.12 17.93
N LEU A 106 -4.75 0.54 17.03
CA LEU A 106 -3.37 0.17 16.70
C LEU A 106 -2.46 0.32 17.91
N LYS A 107 -2.52 1.45 18.63
CA LYS A 107 -1.74 1.65 19.87
C LYS A 107 -2.02 0.63 20.95
N GLU A 108 -3.31 0.36 21.22
CA GLU A 108 -3.71 -0.67 22.18
C GLU A 108 -3.22 -2.06 21.75
N MET A 109 -3.22 -2.34 20.45
CA MET A 109 -2.77 -3.63 19.92
C MET A 109 -1.25 -3.75 19.93
N ALA A 110 -0.50 -2.71 19.58
CA ALA A 110 0.95 -2.66 19.71
C ALA A 110 1.37 -2.95 21.16
N ALA A 111 0.74 -2.30 22.16
CA ALA A 111 1.01 -2.57 23.58
C ALA A 111 0.71 -4.03 23.98
N THR A 112 -0.36 -4.61 23.42
CA THR A 112 -0.69 -6.03 23.66
C THR A 112 0.34 -6.97 23.05
N MET A 113 0.81 -6.66 21.83
CA MET A 113 1.81 -7.45 21.11
C MET A 113 3.19 -7.36 21.77
N ASP A 114 3.59 -6.16 22.19
CA ASP A 114 4.82 -5.93 22.99
C ASP A 114 4.78 -6.72 24.30
N GLY A 115 3.65 -6.71 25.02
CA GLY A 115 3.55 -7.48 26.25
C GLY A 115 3.57 -9.00 26.03
N PHE A 116 3.10 -9.52 24.87
CA PHE A 116 3.34 -10.92 24.52
C PHE A 116 4.82 -11.19 24.27
N TYR A 117 5.48 -10.34 23.47
CA TYR A 117 6.91 -10.43 23.15
C TYR A 117 7.76 -10.47 24.43
N ARG A 118 7.59 -9.48 25.31
CA ARG A 118 8.30 -9.36 26.59
C ARG A 118 8.04 -10.53 27.53
N SER A 119 6.80 -11.05 27.54
CA SER A 119 6.48 -12.22 28.35
C SER A 119 7.21 -13.47 27.86
N PHE A 120 7.37 -13.62 26.55
CA PHE A 120 8.12 -14.72 25.97
C PHE A 120 9.63 -14.60 26.20
N GLU A 121 10.17 -13.39 26.06
CA GLU A 121 11.55 -13.09 26.43
C GLU A 121 11.80 -13.39 27.91
N TYR A 122 10.88 -13.03 28.78
CA TYR A 122 11.02 -13.26 30.22
C TYR A 122 10.99 -14.74 30.61
N ILE A 123 10.11 -15.55 30.03
CA ILE A 123 9.98 -16.97 30.43
C ILE A 123 11.05 -17.87 29.80
N GLN A 124 11.76 -17.42 28.76
CA GLN A 124 12.58 -18.29 27.91
C GLN A 124 13.64 -19.07 28.71
N ASP A 125 14.26 -18.42 29.69
CA ASP A 125 15.31 -19.01 30.53
C ASP A 125 14.75 -20.06 31.50
N TYR A 126 13.55 -19.81 32.05
CA TYR A 126 12.89 -20.72 32.99
C TYR A 126 12.32 -21.97 32.33
N VAL A 127 12.09 -21.90 31.01
CA VAL A 127 11.48 -22.98 30.23
C VAL A 127 12.53 -23.68 29.33
N SER A 128 13.74 -23.13 29.22
CA SER A 128 14.82 -23.63 28.37
C SER A 128 14.40 -23.77 26.89
N ILE A 129 13.74 -22.73 26.37
CA ILE A 129 13.31 -22.63 24.97
C ILE A 129 13.81 -21.34 24.34
N TYR A 130 13.94 -21.31 23.02
CA TYR A 130 14.29 -20.10 22.29
C TYR A 130 13.04 -19.24 22.06
N GLY A 131 12.69 -18.42 23.07
CA GLY A 131 11.47 -17.60 23.06
C GLY A 131 11.37 -16.64 21.89
N LEU A 132 12.44 -15.91 21.59
CA LEU A 132 12.49 -14.96 20.46
C LEU A 132 12.31 -15.65 19.10
N LYS A 133 12.95 -16.80 18.88
CA LYS A 133 12.78 -17.59 17.65
C LYS A 133 11.33 -18.05 17.48
N ILE A 134 10.74 -18.60 18.53
CA ILE A 134 9.33 -19.04 18.54
C ILE A 134 8.40 -17.86 18.23
N TRP A 135 8.64 -16.70 18.83
CA TRP A 135 7.86 -15.49 18.57
C TRP A 135 7.91 -15.10 17.09
N GLN A 136 9.11 -14.98 16.51
CA GLN A 136 9.29 -14.60 15.12
C GLN A 136 8.63 -15.60 14.15
N GLU A 137 8.85 -16.90 14.37
CA GLU A 137 8.27 -17.97 13.54
C GLU A 137 6.73 -17.94 13.60
N GLU A 138 6.14 -17.94 14.80
CA GLU A 138 4.69 -18.06 14.94
C GLU A 138 3.95 -16.77 14.57
N VAL A 139 4.46 -15.59 14.90
CA VAL A 139 3.81 -14.32 14.52
C VAL A 139 3.84 -14.12 13.01
N SER A 140 4.98 -14.39 12.36
CA SER A 140 5.08 -14.39 10.90
C SER A 140 4.07 -15.34 10.27
N ARG A 141 3.98 -16.57 10.81
CA ARG A 141 3.05 -17.60 10.31
C ARG A 141 1.58 -17.18 10.45
N ILE A 142 1.19 -16.63 11.60
CA ILE A 142 -0.18 -16.14 11.84
C ILE A 142 -0.55 -15.04 10.86
N ILE A 143 0.31 -14.04 10.70
CA ILE A 143 0.02 -12.88 9.85
C ILE A 143 -0.06 -13.32 8.39
N ASN A 144 0.95 -14.03 7.90
CA ASN A 144 1.00 -14.47 6.50
C ASN A 144 -0.15 -15.43 6.14
N TYR A 145 -0.55 -16.32 7.06
CA TYR A 145 -1.74 -17.15 6.88
C TYR A 145 -3.00 -16.28 6.70
N ASN A 146 -3.21 -15.30 7.57
CA ASN A 146 -4.41 -14.44 7.49
C ASN A 146 -4.40 -13.58 6.21
N VAL A 147 -3.23 -13.08 5.80
CA VAL A 147 -3.06 -12.37 4.51
C VAL A 147 -3.44 -13.29 3.35
N GLU A 148 -2.95 -14.53 3.32
CA GLU A 148 -3.26 -15.50 2.27
C GLU A 148 -4.77 -15.81 2.21
N GLN A 149 -5.40 -16.03 3.36
CA GLN A 149 -6.83 -16.29 3.43
C GLN A 149 -7.68 -15.09 3.02
N GLU A 150 -7.23 -13.85 3.26
CA GLU A 150 -7.90 -12.65 2.72
C GLU A 150 -7.72 -12.56 1.20
N CYS A 151 -6.51 -12.81 0.70
CA CYS A 151 -6.18 -12.76 -0.72
C CYS A 151 -6.92 -13.82 -1.54
N ASN A 152 -7.32 -14.95 -0.94
CA ASN A 152 -8.15 -15.98 -1.57
C ASN A 152 -9.45 -15.43 -2.18
N SER A 153 -9.96 -14.29 -1.71
CA SER A 153 -11.14 -13.63 -2.30
C SER A 153 -10.90 -13.07 -3.71
N PHE A 154 -9.64 -12.91 -4.13
CA PHE A 154 -9.22 -12.40 -5.44
C PHE A 154 -8.69 -13.49 -6.37
N LEU A 155 -8.43 -14.70 -5.86
CA LEU A 155 -7.88 -15.81 -6.63
C LEU A 155 -8.98 -16.64 -7.29
N ARG A 156 -8.71 -17.12 -8.51
CA ARG A 156 -9.58 -18.10 -9.19
C ARG A 156 -9.51 -19.47 -8.53
N THR A 157 -8.31 -19.92 -8.22
CA THR A 157 -8.03 -21.14 -7.48
C THR A 157 -7.67 -20.76 -6.05
N LYS A 158 -8.56 -21.06 -5.10
CA LYS A 158 -8.37 -20.74 -3.69
C LYS A 158 -7.39 -21.72 -3.05
N ILE A 159 -6.50 -21.19 -2.21
CA ILE A 159 -5.57 -21.98 -1.40
C ILE A 159 -6.33 -22.49 -0.18
N GLN A 160 -6.53 -23.80 -0.10
CA GLN A 160 -7.20 -24.44 1.02
C GLN A 160 -6.28 -24.56 2.23
N ASP A 161 -6.84 -24.81 3.42
CA ASP A 161 -6.05 -24.85 4.66
C ASP A 161 -4.93 -25.88 4.62
N TRP A 162 -5.19 -27.08 4.10
CA TRP A 162 -4.19 -28.14 3.99
C TRP A 162 -3.12 -27.87 2.92
N GLN A 163 -3.33 -26.86 2.06
CA GLN A 163 -2.37 -26.45 1.03
C GLN A 163 -1.52 -25.26 1.49
N SER A 164 -1.97 -24.54 2.53
CA SER A 164 -1.27 -23.36 3.03
C SER A 164 0.05 -23.75 3.69
N VAL A 165 1.14 -23.15 3.24
CA VAL A 165 2.48 -23.36 3.82
C VAL A 165 2.58 -22.84 5.26
N TYR A 166 1.65 -21.96 5.67
CA TYR A 166 1.60 -21.40 7.02
C TYR A 166 0.74 -22.24 7.98
N GLN A 167 -0.09 -23.15 7.45
CA GLN A 167 -0.93 -23.98 8.29
C GLN A 167 -0.17 -25.23 8.75
N SER A 168 -0.25 -25.53 10.04
CA SER A 168 0.37 -26.72 10.64
C SER A 168 -0.70 -27.68 11.15
N THR A 169 -0.52 -28.96 10.90
CA THR A 169 -1.38 -30.04 11.43
C THR A 169 -1.27 -30.15 12.95
N HIS A 170 -0.07 -29.89 13.50
CA HIS A 170 0.23 -29.99 14.92
C HIS A 170 -0.17 -28.73 15.70
N ILE A 171 0.07 -27.56 15.08
CA ILE A 171 -0.13 -26.25 15.70
C ILE A 171 -1.02 -25.39 14.76
N PRO A 172 -2.31 -25.72 14.64
CA PRO A 172 -3.18 -25.04 13.69
C PRO A 172 -3.44 -23.59 14.10
N ILE A 173 -3.43 -22.68 13.12
CA ILE A 173 -3.89 -21.30 13.30
C ILE A 173 -5.41 -21.32 13.35
N PRO A 174 -6.03 -20.79 14.42
CA PRO A 174 -7.48 -20.83 14.58
C PRO A 174 -8.16 -19.90 13.56
N LYS A 175 -9.33 -20.35 13.09
CA LYS A 175 -10.27 -19.50 12.34
C LYS A 175 -11.30 -18.91 13.27
N PHE A 176 -11.75 -17.71 12.92
CA PHE A 176 -12.81 -17.03 13.64
C PHE A 176 -13.98 -16.76 12.69
N PRO A 177 -15.22 -16.70 13.20
CA PRO A 177 -16.36 -16.27 12.40
C PRO A 177 -16.14 -14.87 11.80
N SER A 178 -16.61 -14.67 10.57
CA SER A 178 -16.61 -13.35 9.93
C SER A 178 -17.46 -12.36 10.73
N VAL A 179 -16.91 -11.18 10.97
CA VAL A 179 -17.57 -10.08 11.69
C VAL A 179 -18.13 -9.05 10.70
N ASP A 180 -17.56 -9.01 9.49
CA ASP A 180 -17.88 -8.11 8.40
C ASP A 180 -17.65 -8.82 7.06
N GLU A 181 -17.60 -8.06 5.96
CA GLU A 181 -17.30 -8.59 4.62
C GLU A 181 -15.86 -9.18 4.50
N SER A 182 -15.00 -9.04 5.54
CA SER A 182 -13.59 -9.43 5.49
C SER A 182 -13.45 -10.88 5.95
N ALA A 183 -12.54 -11.63 5.34
CA ALA A 183 -12.26 -12.99 5.79
C ALA A 183 -11.47 -12.98 7.12
N THR A 184 -10.61 -11.98 7.31
CA THR A 184 -9.61 -11.90 8.37
C THR A 184 -9.47 -10.48 8.92
N PHE A 185 -8.63 -10.31 9.96
CA PHE A 185 -8.34 -9.00 10.53
C PHE A 185 -7.54 -8.08 9.60
N ILE A 186 -6.74 -8.63 8.69
CA ILE A 186 -5.98 -7.85 7.71
C ILE A 186 -6.92 -7.17 6.70
N GLY A 187 -7.97 -7.88 6.26
CA GLY A 187 -9.01 -7.30 5.42
C GLY A 187 -9.73 -6.14 6.11
N ARG A 188 -10.06 -6.31 7.39
CA ARG A 188 -10.69 -5.25 8.21
C ARG A 188 -9.79 -4.02 8.33
N LEU A 189 -8.52 -4.23 8.64
CA LEU A 189 -7.54 -3.17 8.73
C LEU A 189 -7.41 -2.41 7.39
N CYS A 190 -7.24 -3.13 6.28
CA CYS A 190 -7.12 -2.54 4.95
C CYS A 190 -8.36 -1.71 4.58
N ARG A 191 -9.56 -2.24 4.81
CA ARG A 191 -10.81 -1.53 4.51
C ARG A 191 -11.03 -0.32 5.38
N GLU A 192 -10.66 -0.38 6.65
CA GLU A 192 -10.72 0.79 7.53
C GLU A 192 -9.77 1.89 7.05
N ILE A 193 -8.53 1.55 6.67
CA ILE A 193 -7.57 2.49 6.06
C ILE A 193 -8.16 3.12 4.80
N LEU A 194 -8.72 2.31 3.90
CA LEU A 194 -9.34 2.81 2.66
C LEU A 194 -10.58 3.68 2.92
N ARG A 195 -11.35 3.37 3.97
CA ARG A 195 -12.53 4.16 4.35
C ARG A 195 -12.13 5.55 4.84
N ILE A 196 -11.13 5.65 5.71
CA ILE A 196 -10.72 6.94 6.27
C ILE A 196 -9.91 7.78 5.28
N THR A 197 -9.30 7.17 4.25
CA THR A 197 -8.55 7.86 3.20
C THR A 197 -9.34 7.98 1.89
N ASP A 198 -10.67 7.81 1.92
CA ASP A 198 -11.52 7.84 0.73
C ASP A 198 -11.41 9.23 0.05
N PRO A 199 -10.97 9.31 -1.22
CA PRO A 199 -10.82 10.57 -1.94
C PRO A 199 -12.13 11.34 -2.19
N LYS A 200 -13.29 10.74 -1.92
CA LYS A 200 -14.59 11.43 -1.97
C LYS A 200 -14.82 12.35 -0.78
N VAL A 201 -14.17 12.09 0.34
CA VAL A 201 -14.35 12.83 1.60
C VAL A 201 -13.04 13.38 2.16
N THR A 202 -11.90 12.95 1.63
CA THR A 202 -10.57 13.41 2.04
C THR A 202 -9.75 13.93 0.86
N CYS A 203 -8.72 14.71 1.17
CA CYS A 203 -7.69 15.20 0.25
C CYS A 203 -6.31 14.81 0.78
N TYR A 204 -5.46 14.27 -0.08
CA TYR A 204 -4.08 13.92 0.22
C TYR A 204 -3.10 15.01 -0.19
N MET A 205 -2.36 15.53 0.79
CA MET A 205 -1.30 16.52 0.58
C MET A 205 0.07 15.85 0.55
N ASP A 206 0.59 15.65 -0.66
CA ASP A 206 1.86 14.95 -0.91
C ASP A 206 3.06 15.56 -0.17
N GLN A 207 3.13 16.89 -0.08
CA GLN A 207 4.21 17.61 0.60
C GLN A 207 4.29 17.30 2.11
N LEU A 208 3.16 16.95 2.72
CA LEU A 208 3.04 16.68 4.15
C LEU A 208 2.90 15.19 4.46
N ASN A 209 2.63 14.35 3.45
CA ASN A 209 2.24 12.94 3.61
C ASN A 209 1.04 12.76 4.55
N THR A 210 0.02 13.62 4.39
CA THR A 210 -1.12 13.72 5.30
C THR A 210 -2.45 13.79 4.54
N TRP A 211 -3.47 13.13 5.08
CA TRP A 211 -4.86 13.20 4.62
C TRP A 211 -5.65 14.16 5.49
N TYR A 212 -6.41 15.04 4.83
CA TYR A 212 -7.30 15.99 5.47
C TYR A 212 -8.75 15.75 5.06
N ASP A 213 -9.69 15.94 5.97
CA ASP A 213 -11.11 15.90 5.66
C ASP A 213 -11.51 17.11 4.80
N LEU A 214 -12.23 16.89 3.72
CA LEU A 214 -12.60 17.94 2.77
C LEU A 214 -13.54 19.00 3.36
N LYS A 215 -14.32 18.66 4.39
CA LYS A 215 -15.33 19.54 4.98
C LYS A 215 -14.82 20.28 6.21
N THR A 216 -14.12 19.56 7.09
CA THR A 216 -13.66 20.10 8.38
C THR A 216 -12.23 20.61 8.31
N HIS A 217 -11.46 20.25 7.26
CA HIS A 217 -10.03 20.52 7.12
C HIS A 217 -9.18 19.97 8.27
N GLN A 218 -9.73 19.04 9.05
CA GLN A 218 -8.99 18.37 10.12
C GLN A 218 -8.13 17.25 9.53
N GLU A 219 -6.97 17.06 10.14
CA GLU A 219 -6.12 15.91 9.87
C GLU A 219 -6.86 14.61 10.19
N VAL A 220 -6.91 13.71 9.22
CA VAL A 220 -7.52 12.39 9.36
C VAL A 220 -6.45 11.36 9.74
N THR A 221 -5.35 11.33 8.98
CA THR A 221 -4.21 10.46 9.24
C THR A 221 -2.96 10.98 8.50
N ASN A 222 -1.79 10.47 8.86
CA ASN A 222 -0.49 10.91 8.34
C ASN A 222 0.48 9.71 8.19
N ASN A 223 1.73 9.99 7.87
CA ASN A 223 2.78 8.99 7.70
C ASN A 223 2.99 8.06 8.92
N ARG A 224 2.70 8.49 10.15
CA ARG A 224 2.84 7.67 11.36
C ARG A 224 1.91 6.46 11.40
N LEU A 225 0.85 6.47 10.60
CA LEU A 225 -0.05 5.32 10.49
C LEU A 225 0.70 4.02 10.20
N PHE A 226 1.69 4.07 9.29
CA PHE A 226 2.40 2.87 8.86
C PHE A 226 3.42 2.40 9.91
N SER A 227 4.05 3.32 10.63
CA SER A 227 4.87 2.99 11.81
C SER A 227 4.04 2.30 12.89
N GLU A 228 2.84 2.80 13.20
CA GLU A 228 1.95 2.18 14.20
C GLU A 228 1.43 0.80 13.76
N ILE A 229 1.19 0.61 12.46
CA ILE A 229 0.89 -0.71 11.89
C ILE A 229 2.09 -1.64 12.03
N GLN A 230 3.30 -1.14 11.78
CA GLN A 230 4.53 -1.91 11.93
C GLN A 230 4.79 -2.30 13.38
N ASP A 231 4.56 -1.41 14.34
CA ASP A 231 4.67 -1.71 15.77
C ASP A 231 3.65 -2.79 16.21
N THR A 232 2.50 -2.83 15.53
CA THR A 232 1.43 -3.80 15.83
C THR A 232 1.65 -5.17 15.16
N LEU A 233 2.01 -5.18 13.88
CA LEU A 233 2.00 -6.39 13.03
C LEU A 233 3.39 -6.75 12.48
N GLY A 234 4.42 -5.97 12.78
CA GLY A 234 5.73 -6.07 12.19
C GLY A 234 5.75 -5.80 10.68
N THR A 235 6.91 -6.06 10.08
CA THR A 235 7.12 -5.96 8.63
C THR A 235 6.20 -6.89 7.83
N PHE A 236 5.80 -8.03 8.41
CA PHE A 236 4.85 -8.97 7.79
C PHE A 236 3.47 -8.35 7.57
N GLY A 237 2.99 -7.51 8.50
CA GLY A 237 1.72 -6.81 8.37
C GLY A 237 1.70 -5.83 7.22
N LEU A 238 2.75 -4.99 7.12
CA LEU A 238 2.92 -4.02 6.03
C LEU A 238 3.04 -4.71 4.66
N ASN A 239 3.88 -5.75 4.55
CA ASN A 239 3.99 -6.56 3.34
C ASN A 239 2.65 -7.23 2.96
N GLY A 240 1.91 -7.71 3.96
CA GLY A 240 0.59 -8.29 3.76
C GLY A 240 -0.44 -7.29 3.24
N LEU A 241 -0.44 -6.07 3.78
CA LEU A 241 -1.29 -4.98 3.31
C LEU A 241 -0.92 -4.56 1.88
N ASP A 242 0.37 -4.42 1.55
CA ASP A 242 0.81 -4.11 0.19
C ASP A 242 0.34 -5.16 -0.82
N ARG A 243 0.48 -6.45 -0.48
CA ARG A 243 0.00 -7.56 -1.31
C ARG A 243 -1.51 -7.52 -1.50
N LEU A 244 -2.27 -7.23 -0.45
CA LEU A 244 -3.73 -7.11 -0.53
C LEU A 244 -4.13 -5.93 -1.43
N LEU A 245 -3.49 -4.76 -1.26
CA LEU A 245 -3.70 -3.58 -2.12
C LEU A 245 -3.36 -3.89 -3.59
N CYS A 246 -2.32 -4.69 -3.86
CA CYS A 246 -2.03 -5.16 -5.23
C CYS A 246 -3.23 -5.90 -5.84
N PHE A 247 -3.81 -6.86 -5.12
CA PHE A 247 -4.97 -7.61 -5.61
C PHE A 247 -6.21 -6.72 -5.80
N MET A 248 -6.40 -5.75 -4.91
CA MET A 248 -7.49 -4.78 -5.04
C MET A 248 -7.31 -3.89 -6.28
N ILE A 249 -6.09 -3.44 -6.57
CA ILE A 249 -5.75 -2.71 -7.80
C ILE A 249 -6.01 -3.58 -9.04
N VAL A 250 -5.57 -4.85 -9.03
CA VAL A 250 -5.84 -5.80 -10.12
C VAL A 250 -7.34 -5.90 -10.41
N LYS A 251 -8.15 -6.10 -9.35
CA LYS A 251 -9.61 -6.20 -9.46
C LYS A 251 -10.22 -4.91 -10.03
N GLU A 252 -9.80 -3.76 -9.55
CA GLU A 252 -10.32 -2.46 -10.00
C GLU A 252 -9.94 -2.18 -11.46
N LEU A 253 -8.71 -2.47 -11.87
CA LEU A 253 -8.27 -2.33 -13.26
C LEU A 253 -9.00 -3.32 -14.19
N GLN A 254 -9.27 -4.55 -13.76
CA GLN A 254 -10.08 -5.50 -14.52
C GLN A 254 -11.54 -5.04 -14.67
N ASN A 255 -12.12 -4.50 -13.60
CA ASN A 255 -13.45 -3.89 -13.64
C ASN A 255 -13.49 -2.72 -14.62
N PHE A 256 -12.49 -1.83 -14.55
CA PHE A 256 -12.31 -0.72 -15.47
C PHE A 256 -12.29 -1.20 -16.94
N LEU A 257 -11.48 -2.22 -17.25
CA LEU A 257 -11.43 -2.78 -18.61
C LEU A 257 -12.77 -3.36 -19.06
N SER A 258 -13.46 -4.08 -18.17
CA SER A 258 -14.77 -4.64 -18.46
C SER A 258 -15.78 -3.55 -18.78
N VAL A 259 -15.82 -2.46 -18.00
CA VAL A 259 -16.69 -1.30 -18.26
C VAL A 259 -16.30 -0.60 -19.56
N PHE A 260 -15.00 -0.39 -19.79
CA PHE A 260 -14.52 0.24 -21.01
C PHE A 260 -14.94 -0.55 -22.27
N GLN A 261 -14.76 -1.88 -22.24
CA GLN A 261 -15.08 -2.73 -23.39
C GLN A 261 -16.58 -2.96 -23.57
N LYS A 262 -17.33 -3.21 -22.49
CA LYS A 262 -18.74 -3.61 -22.57
C LYS A 262 -19.69 -2.43 -22.60
N THR A 263 -19.29 -1.28 -22.04
CA THR A 263 -20.14 -0.10 -21.95
C THR A 263 -19.67 0.99 -22.91
N ILE A 264 -18.40 1.43 -22.81
CA ILE A 264 -17.90 2.58 -23.58
C ILE A 264 -17.75 2.23 -25.07
N LEU A 265 -17.06 1.13 -25.39
CA LEU A 265 -16.80 0.75 -26.78
C LEU A 265 -18.00 0.17 -27.53
N ARG A 266 -19.05 -0.24 -26.81
CA ARG A 266 -20.32 -0.71 -27.43
C ARG A 266 -21.29 0.42 -27.73
N ASP A 267 -21.12 1.58 -27.10
CA ASP A 267 -21.94 2.76 -27.38
C ASP A 267 -21.45 3.44 -28.66
N LYS A 268 -22.21 3.23 -29.75
CA LYS A 268 -21.89 3.79 -31.07
C LYS A 268 -21.76 5.32 -31.03
N ALA A 269 -22.58 6.01 -30.25
CA ALA A 269 -22.51 7.48 -30.15
C ALA A 269 -21.19 7.93 -29.50
N MET A 270 -20.72 7.22 -28.46
CA MET A 270 -19.41 7.51 -27.85
C MET A 270 -18.27 7.23 -28.82
N VAL A 271 -18.32 6.09 -29.51
CA VAL A 271 -17.30 5.72 -30.50
C VAL A 271 -17.22 6.74 -31.64
N ASP A 272 -18.35 7.23 -32.13
CA ASP A 272 -18.38 8.25 -33.17
C ASP A 272 -17.81 9.59 -32.68
N VAL A 273 -18.03 9.96 -31.41
CA VAL A 273 -17.35 11.11 -30.79
C VAL A 273 -15.83 10.90 -30.72
N PHE A 274 -15.35 9.72 -30.33
CA PHE A 274 -13.91 9.43 -30.30
C PHE A 274 -13.26 9.43 -31.68
N LYS A 275 -13.95 8.93 -32.70
CA LYS A 275 -13.49 9.01 -34.10
C LYS A 275 -13.42 10.45 -34.60
N ALA A 276 -14.50 11.22 -34.40
CA ALA A 276 -14.53 12.63 -34.78
C ALA A 276 -13.42 13.41 -34.08
N MET A 277 -13.19 13.12 -32.80
CA MET A 277 -12.11 13.72 -32.03
C MET A 277 -10.73 13.33 -32.57
N LEU A 278 -10.51 12.04 -32.88
CA LEU A 278 -9.26 11.57 -33.47
C LEU A 278 -8.97 12.24 -34.82
N SER A 279 -9.98 12.49 -35.64
CA SER A 279 -9.82 13.26 -36.88
C SER A 279 -9.49 14.72 -36.61
N ALA A 280 -10.14 15.36 -35.63
CA ALA A 280 -9.94 16.77 -35.32
C ALA A 280 -8.55 17.09 -34.73
N VAL A 281 -7.95 16.14 -34.02
CA VAL A 281 -6.61 16.29 -33.42
C VAL A 281 -5.47 15.88 -34.36
N ASN A 282 -5.77 15.31 -35.53
CA ASN A 282 -4.75 14.90 -36.49
C ASN A 282 -4.41 16.04 -37.46
N PRO A 283 -3.12 16.32 -37.71
CA PRO A 283 -1.94 15.69 -37.11
C PRO A 283 -1.70 16.15 -35.66
N VAL A 284 -1.34 15.23 -34.75
CA VAL A 284 -1.15 15.52 -33.30
C VAL A 284 -0.06 16.56 -33.02
N LYS A 285 0.93 16.68 -33.92
CA LYS A 285 1.97 17.72 -33.83
C LYS A 285 1.49 19.12 -34.25
N GLY A 286 0.35 19.24 -34.94
CA GLY A 286 -0.23 20.51 -35.36
C GLY A 286 -1.05 21.20 -34.26
N ILE A 287 -1.63 22.36 -34.59
CA ILE A 287 -2.51 23.14 -33.72
C ILE A 287 -3.98 22.91 -34.12
N VAL A 288 -4.85 22.75 -33.13
CA VAL A 288 -6.30 22.61 -33.36
C VAL A 288 -6.94 23.99 -33.45
N ALA A 289 -7.48 24.33 -34.62
CA ALA A 289 -8.27 25.55 -34.80
C ALA A 289 -9.54 25.51 -33.94
N ASN A 290 -9.88 26.64 -33.30
CA ASN A 290 -11.01 26.70 -32.36
C ASN A 290 -10.94 25.67 -31.21
N ALA A 291 -9.72 25.34 -30.76
CA ALA A 291 -9.39 24.38 -29.71
C ALA A 291 -10.37 24.36 -28.53
N SER A 292 -10.57 25.50 -27.86
CA SER A 292 -11.46 25.59 -26.70
C SER A 292 -12.87 25.04 -26.98
N LYS A 293 -13.45 25.35 -28.16
CA LYS A 293 -14.77 24.87 -28.56
C LYS A 293 -14.77 23.39 -28.94
N VAL A 294 -13.73 22.93 -29.64
CA VAL A 294 -13.59 21.53 -30.07
C VAL A 294 -13.50 20.61 -28.85
N TYR A 295 -12.61 20.93 -27.91
CA TYR A 295 -12.40 20.16 -26.69
C TYR A 295 -13.63 20.20 -25.77
N ALA A 296 -14.20 21.39 -25.53
CA ALA A 296 -15.40 21.52 -24.69
C ALA A 296 -16.60 20.73 -25.24
N ASN A 297 -16.79 20.72 -26.57
CA ASN A 297 -17.86 19.94 -27.20
C ASN A 297 -17.65 18.43 -27.04
N ALA A 298 -16.42 17.95 -27.19
CA ALA A 298 -16.10 16.54 -26.99
C ALA A 298 -16.30 16.10 -25.52
N VAL A 299 -15.88 16.94 -24.57
CA VAL A 299 -16.09 16.72 -23.13
C VAL A 299 -17.59 16.69 -22.80
N ALA A 300 -18.36 17.65 -23.27
CA ALA A 300 -19.80 17.71 -23.04
C ALA A 300 -20.53 16.45 -23.53
N LYS A 301 -20.16 15.94 -24.71
CA LYS A 301 -20.73 14.71 -25.29
C LYS A 301 -20.33 13.43 -24.56
N THR A 302 -19.27 13.46 -23.76
CA THR A 302 -18.72 12.29 -23.05
C THR A 302 -18.97 12.33 -21.54
N GLN A 303 -19.67 13.35 -21.04
CA GLN A 303 -19.85 13.59 -19.61
C GLN A 303 -20.43 12.40 -18.83
N LYS A 304 -21.32 11.62 -19.46
CA LYS A 304 -22.03 10.50 -18.83
C LYS A 304 -21.11 9.35 -18.37
N ILE A 305 -19.91 9.22 -18.95
CA ILE A 305 -18.98 8.13 -18.59
C ILE A 305 -17.98 8.54 -17.50
N TRP A 306 -17.84 9.83 -17.19
CA TRP A 306 -16.76 10.31 -16.31
C TRP A 306 -16.98 10.07 -14.82
N GLY A 307 -18.22 9.94 -14.33
CA GLY A 307 -18.47 9.65 -12.92
C GLY A 307 -17.87 8.31 -12.47
N PRO A 308 -18.30 7.17 -13.06
CA PRO A 308 -17.72 5.86 -12.74
C PRO A 308 -16.24 5.75 -13.08
N TYR A 309 -15.80 6.40 -14.16
CA TYR A 309 -14.40 6.41 -14.58
C TYR A 309 -13.52 7.11 -13.53
N LEU A 310 -13.93 8.29 -13.07
CA LEU A 310 -13.25 9.03 -12.03
C LEU A 310 -13.17 8.20 -10.74
N GLU A 311 -14.27 7.59 -10.30
CA GLU A 311 -14.27 6.76 -9.09
C GLU A 311 -13.25 5.62 -9.17
N SER A 312 -13.16 4.94 -10.32
CA SER A 312 -12.20 3.85 -10.53
C SER A 312 -10.75 4.34 -10.49
N ILE A 313 -10.45 5.44 -11.19
CA ILE A 313 -9.11 6.05 -11.22
C ILE A 313 -8.69 6.53 -9.82
N MET A 314 -9.58 7.24 -9.12
CA MET A 314 -9.32 7.76 -7.77
C MET A 314 -9.04 6.63 -6.79
N LYS A 315 -9.79 5.52 -6.84
CA LYS A 315 -9.52 4.32 -6.00
C LYS A 315 -8.16 3.70 -6.29
N VAL A 316 -7.79 3.56 -7.57
CA VAL A 316 -6.46 3.06 -7.95
C VAL A 316 -5.36 3.98 -7.42
N GLY A 317 -5.54 5.29 -7.57
CA GLY A 317 -4.60 6.29 -7.06
C GLY A 317 -4.45 6.26 -5.54
N GLN A 318 -5.57 6.18 -4.81
CA GLN A 318 -5.59 6.07 -3.36
C GLN A 318 -4.77 4.85 -2.90
N MET A 319 -5.04 3.68 -3.49
CA MET A 319 -4.29 2.46 -3.19
C MET A 319 -2.80 2.62 -3.50
N GLN A 320 -2.44 3.29 -4.59
CA GLN A 320 -1.04 3.53 -4.93
C GLN A 320 -0.32 4.46 -3.96
N ILE A 321 -0.98 5.51 -3.45
CA ILE A 321 -0.41 6.35 -2.39
C ILE A 321 -0.13 5.50 -1.16
N LEU A 322 -1.08 4.68 -0.73
CA LEU A 322 -0.91 3.78 0.42
C LEU A 322 0.27 2.81 0.20
N ARG A 323 0.39 2.21 -0.98
CA ARG A 323 1.53 1.34 -1.34
C ARG A 323 2.87 2.07 -1.29
N GLN A 324 2.93 3.32 -1.75
CA GLN A 324 4.15 4.14 -1.68
C GLN A 324 4.53 4.44 -0.23
N GLN A 325 3.57 4.79 0.63
CA GLN A 325 3.83 5.02 2.05
C GLN A 325 4.27 3.74 2.77
N ILE A 326 3.67 2.59 2.46
CA ILE A 326 4.12 1.28 2.97
C ILE A 326 5.57 1.00 2.56
N ALA A 327 5.90 1.18 1.27
CA ALA A 327 7.25 0.97 0.78
C ALA A 327 8.27 1.90 1.45
N ASN A 328 7.91 3.17 1.68
CA ASN A 328 8.75 4.13 2.38
C ASN A 328 9.02 3.70 3.83
N GLU A 329 7.99 3.27 4.57
CA GLU A 329 8.14 2.81 5.96
C GLU A 329 9.00 1.55 6.05
N LEU A 330 8.75 0.56 5.18
CA LEU A 330 9.56 -0.66 5.10
C LEU A 330 11.03 -0.33 4.78
N ASN A 331 11.28 0.62 3.87
CA ASN A 331 12.63 1.03 3.52
C ASN A 331 13.33 1.75 4.68
N TYR A 332 12.61 2.63 5.36
CA TYR A 332 13.10 3.37 6.51
C TYR A 332 13.50 2.41 7.65
N SER A 333 12.60 1.51 8.05
CA SER A 333 12.89 0.50 9.08
C SER A 333 14.02 -0.44 8.65
N CYS A 334 14.03 -0.95 7.41
CA CYS A 334 15.09 -1.86 6.96
C CYS A 334 16.48 -1.20 7.05
N LYS A 335 16.60 0.08 6.68
CA LYS A 335 17.86 0.83 6.77
C LYS A 335 18.29 1.09 8.21
N PHE A 336 17.34 1.27 9.13
CA PHE A 336 17.61 1.50 10.53
C PHE A 336 17.99 0.20 11.26
N ASP A 337 17.15 -0.83 11.15
CA ASP A 337 17.26 -2.09 11.88
C ASP A 337 18.27 -3.05 11.25
N SER A 338 18.51 -2.97 9.93
CA SER A 338 19.28 -3.96 9.17
C SER A 338 20.11 -3.33 8.04
N LYS A 339 20.89 -2.30 8.38
CA LYS A 339 21.72 -1.53 7.43
C LYS A 339 22.57 -2.37 6.46
N HIS A 340 23.14 -3.49 6.92
CA HIS A 340 23.98 -4.35 6.09
C HIS A 340 23.16 -5.13 5.06
N LEU A 341 21.97 -5.60 5.45
CA LEU A 341 21.04 -6.26 4.53
C LEU A 341 20.54 -5.27 3.47
N ALA A 342 20.15 -4.07 3.89
CA ALA A 342 19.70 -3.02 2.97
C ALA A 342 20.78 -2.68 1.93
N ALA A 343 22.02 -2.48 2.38
CA ALA A 343 23.15 -2.20 1.49
C ALA A 343 23.46 -3.38 0.53
N ALA A 344 23.41 -4.62 1.04
CA ALA A 344 23.62 -5.81 0.21
C ALA A 344 22.54 -5.96 -0.87
N LEU A 345 21.26 -5.77 -0.51
CA LEU A 345 20.14 -5.83 -1.45
C LEU A 345 20.20 -4.71 -2.50
N GLU A 346 20.52 -3.47 -2.10
CA GLU A 346 20.67 -2.36 -3.03
C GLU A 346 21.83 -2.60 -4.02
N ASN A 347 22.97 -3.10 -3.54
CA ASN A 347 24.13 -3.41 -4.38
C ASN A 347 23.84 -4.58 -5.33
N LEU A 348 23.21 -5.64 -4.83
CA LEU A 348 22.81 -6.79 -5.63
C LEU A 348 21.84 -6.38 -6.75
N ASN A 349 20.83 -5.57 -6.43
CA ASN A 349 19.88 -5.07 -7.41
C ASN A 349 20.57 -4.20 -8.49
N LYS A 350 21.46 -3.29 -8.08
CA LYS A 350 22.23 -2.46 -9.03
C LYS A 350 23.12 -3.30 -9.94
N SER A 351 23.84 -4.27 -9.38
CA SER A 351 24.71 -5.17 -10.15
C SER A 351 23.90 -5.98 -11.15
N LEU A 352 22.79 -6.58 -10.72
CA LEU A 352 21.94 -7.40 -11.57
C LEU A 352 21.32 -6.60 -12.71
N LEU A 353 20.87 -5.37 -12.45
CA LEU A 353 20.35 -4.48 -13.50
C LEU A 353 21.45 -4.07 -14.49
N ALA A 354 22.67 -3.83 -14.02
CA ALA A 354 23.82 -3.53 -14.89
C ALA A 354 24.19 -4.73 -15.77
N ASP A 355 24.17 -5.95 -15.23
CA ASP A 355 24.43 -7.18 -15.99
C ASP A 355 23.35 -7.41 -17.06
N ILE A 356 22.08 -7.17 -16.72
CA ILE A 356 20.96 -7.24 -17.68
C ILE A 356 21.13 -6.20 -18.79
N GLU A 357 21.46 -4.95 -18.44
CA GLU A 357 21.70 -3.89 -19.43
C GLU A 357 22.87 -4.22 -20.35
N ALA A 358 23.97 -4.76 -19.78
CA ALA A 358 25.12 -5.22 -20.55
C ALA A 358 24.74 -6.35 -21.52
N HIS A 359 23.92 -7.31 -21.11
CA HIS A 359 23.41 -8.37 -22.00
C HIS A 359 22.58 -7.82 -23.18
N TYR A 360 21.77 -6.79 -22.95
CA TYR A 360 21.01 -6.16 -24.05
C TYR A 360 21.91 -5.42 -25.04
N GLN A 361 23.10 -4.98 -24.64
CA GLN A 361 24.10 -4.39 -25.52
C GLN A 361 24.97 -5.45 -26.21
N ASP A 362 25.32 -6.52 -25.50
CA ASP A 362 26.08 -7.67 -25.98
C ASP A 362 25.41 -8.99 -25.54
N PRO A 363 24.69 -9.67 -26.46
CA PRO A 363 24.00 -10.92 -26.15
C PRO A 363 24.89 -12.10 -25.72
N SER A 364 26.23 -11.97 -25.81
CA SER A 364 27.17 -12.98 -25.32
C SER A 364 27.33 -13.00 -23.79
N LEU A 365 26.95 -11.91 -23.12
CA LEU A 365 27.02 -11.76 -21.68
C LEU A 365 25.90 -12.53 -20.96
N PRO A 366 26.05 -12.86 -19.66
CA PRO A 366 25.06 -13.67 -18.95
C PRO A 366 23.74 -12.92 -18.71
N TYR A 367 22.63 -13.64 -18.83
CA TYR A 367 21.29 -13.17 -18.48
C TYR A 367 20.57 -14.25 -17.65
N PRO A 368 19.85 -13.89 -16.56
CA PRO A 368 19.05 -14.85 -15.81
C PRO A 368 17.97 -15.45 -16.69
N LYS A 369 18.13 -16.72 -17.07
CA LYS A 369 17.15 -17.46 -17.89
C LYS A 369 15.80 -17.59 -17.17
N GLU A 370 14.73 -17.89 -17.92
CA GLU A 370 13.36 -17.98 -17.37
C GLU A 370 13.19 -19.08 -16.30
N ASP A 371 14.03 -20.11 -16.32
CA ASP A 371 14.07 -21.19 -15.32
C ASP A 371 14.85 -20.82 -14.05
N ASN A 372 15.47 -19.63 -14.02
CA ASN A 372 16.22 -19.14 -12.88
C ASN A 372 15.32 -18.33 -11.92
N ASN A 373 15.18 -18.81 -10.68
CA ASN A 373 14.38 -18.15 -9.64
C ASN A 373 15.01 -16.87 -9.08
N LEU A 374 16.24 -16.51 -9.47
CA LEU A 374 16.98 -15.37 -8.93
C LEU A 374 16.18 -14.06 -8.96
N LEU A 375 15.57 -13.72 -10.10
CA LEU A 375 14.78 -12.49 -10.22
C LEU A 375 13.55 -12.52 -9.31
N TYR A 376 12.91 -13.69 -9.16
CA TYR A 376 11.74 -13.86 -8.31
C TYR A 376 12.10 -13.68 -6.82
N GLU A 377 13.16 -14.36 -6.35
CA GLU A 377 13.59 -14.33 -4.95
C GLU A 377 14.13 -12.95 -4.54
N ILE A 378 14.93 -12.31 -5.42
CA ILE A 378 15.42 -10.95 -5.18
C ILE A 378 14.26 -9.97 -5.17
N THR A 379 13.31 -10.06 -6.10
CA THR A 379 12.13 -9.16 -6.12
C THR A 379 11.35 -9.27 -4.82
N ALA A 380 11.08 -10.48 -4.33
CA ALA A 380 10.39 -10.67 -3.06
C ALA A 380 11.15 -10.03 -1.88
N SER A 381 12.48 -10.14 -1.87
CA SER A 381 13.34 -9.54 -0.85
C SER A 381 13.38 -8.01 -0.94
N LEU A 382 13.45 -7.45 -2.14
CA LEU A 382 13.41 -6.01 -2.40
C LEU A 382 12.05 -5.42 -2.03
N GLU A 383 10.95 -6.10 -2.35
CA GLU A 383 9.60 -5.70 -1.94
C GLU A 383 9.49 -5.69 -0.41
N ALA A 384 9.97 -6.75 0.26
CA ALA A 384 9.98 -6.86 1.72
C ALA A 384 10.81 -5.78 2.42
N ALA A 385 11.88 -5.29 1.77
CA ALA A 385 12.75 -4.21 2.25
C ALA A 385 12.28 -2.81 1.79
N GLY A 386 11.15 -2.69 1.10
CA GLY A 386 10.67 -1.42 0.56
C GLY A 386 11.56 -0.83 -0.56
N ILE A 387 12.47 -1.61 -1.14
CA ILE A 387 13.38 -1.18 -2.23
C ILE A 387 12.70 -1.44 -3.58
N HIS A 388 11.57 -0.79 -3.82
CA HIS A 388 10.86 -0.89 -5.10
C HIS A 388 10.01 0.37 -5.37
N ASN A 389 9.51 0.51 -6.60
CA ASN A 389 8.57 1.56 -6.96
C ASN A 389 7.19 0.95 -7.29
N PRO A 390 6.17 1.09 -6.42
CA PRO A 390 4.82 0.60 -6.67
C PRO A 390 4.21 1.03 -8.01
N LEU A 391 4.54 2.23 -8.50
CA LEU A 391 4.02 2.77 -9.76
C LEU A 391 4.59 2.08 -11.00
N ASN A 392 5.72 1.37 -10.88
CA ASN A 392 6.34 0.64 -11.98
C ASN A 392 5.76 -0.77 -12.16
N LYS A 393 4.93 -1.24 -11.23
CA LYS A 393 4.36 -2.59 -11.25
C LYS A 393 3.33 -2.76 -12.37
N ILE A 394 3.44 -3.86 -13.10
CA ILE A 394 2.41 -4.32 -14.05
C ILE A 394 1.48 -5.27 -13.30
N TYR A 395 0.23 -4.87 -13.16
CA TYR A 395 -0.81 -5.61 -12.43
C TYR A 395 -1.62 -6.51 -13.34
N ILE A 396 -1.87 -6.07 -14.58
CA ILE A 396 -2.74 -6.78 -15.51
C ILE A 396 -2.09 -6.90 -16.88
N THR A 397 -2.33 -8.02 -17.54
CA THR A 397 -2.02 -8.19 -18.96
C THR A 397 -3.15 -7.57 -19.78
N THR A 398 -2.80 -6.66 -20.69
CA THR A 398 -3.78 -5.94 -21.50
C THR A 398 -3.72 -6.39 -22.96
N LYS A 399 -4.87 -6.38 -23.63
CA LYS A 399 -4.96 -6.48 -25.09
C LYS A 399 -5.05 -5.08 -25.69
N ARG A 400 -4.81 -4.96 -27.00
CA ARG A 400 -5.02 -3.71 -27.73
C ARG A 400 -6.41 -3.15 -27.44
N LEU A 401 -6.45 -1.94 -26.88
CA LEU A 401 -7.69 -1.25 -26.54
C LEU A 401 -7.87 -0.04 -27.49
N PRO A 402 -8.85 -0.07 -28.39
CA PRO A 402 -9.11 1.04 -29.31
C PRO A 402 -9.45 2.33 -28.55
N TYR A 403 -9.02 3.47 -29.11
CA TYR A 403 -9.30 4.81 -28.57
C TYR A 403 -8.79 5.08 -27.15
N PHE A 404 -7.99 4.18 -26.56
CA PHE A 404 -7.53 4.34 -25.19
C PHE A 404 -6.81 5.68 -24.91
N PRO A 405 -5.87 6.17 -25.75
CA PRO A 405 -5.21 7.45 -25.50
C PRO A 405 -6.18 8.63 -25.55
N ILE A 406 -7.08 8.64 -26.54
CA ILE A 406 -8.03 9.75 -26.71
C ILE A 406 -9.08 9.77 -25.60
N VAL A 407 -9.51 8.61 -25.10
CA VAL A 407 -10.44 8.55 -23.95
C VAL A 407 -9.78 9.06 -22.68
N ASN A 408 -8.54 8.64 -22.37
CA ASN A 408 -7.82 9.14 -21.20
C ASN A 408 -7.51 10.64 -21.32
N PHE A 409 -7.17 11.10 -22.52
CA PHE A 409 -6.99 12.54 -22.81
C PHE A 409 -8.27 13.34 -22.56
N LEU A 410 -9.41 12.88 -23.11
CA LEU A 410 -10.70 13.53 -22.88
C LEU A 410 -11.10 13.49 -21.40
N PHE A 411 -10.78 12.40 -20.70
CA PHE A 411 -11.04 12.25 -19.27
C PHE A 411 -10.28 13.29 -18.44
N ILE A 412 -8.97 13.46 -18.66
CA ILE A 412 -8.18 14.42 -17.89
C ILE A 412 -8.66 15.85 -18.13
N ILE A 413 -8.86 16.26 -19.39
CA ILE A 413 -9.34 17.63 -19.69
C ILE A 413 -10.77 17.87 -19.18
N ALA A 414 -11.58 16.83 -18.98
CA ALA A 414 -12.89 16.94 -18.35
C ALA A 414 -12.81 17.19 -16.83
N GLN A 415 -11.68 16.86 -16.18
CA GLN A 415 -11.47 17.13 -14.76
C GLN A 415 -10.79 18.48 -14.50
N LEU A 416 -9.95 18.98 -15.42
CA LEU A 416 -9.20 20.23 -15.25
C LEU A 416 -10.07 21.44 -14.83
N PRO A 417 -11.27 21.67 -15.40
CA PRO A 417 -12.11 22.80 -15.00
C PRO A 417 -12.61 22.75 -13.55
N LYS A 418 -12.53 21.59 -12.90
CA LYS A 418 -12.90 21.39 -11.48
C LYS A 418 -11.75 21.68 -10.53
N LEU A 419 -10.55 21.88 -11.05
CA LEU A 419 -9.32 22.04 -10.29
C LEU A 419 -8.81 23.48 -10.38
N GLN A 420 -8.09 23.90 -9.35
CA GLN A 420 -7.40 25.17 -9.28
C GLN A 420 -6.04 24.99 -8.62
N TYR A 421 -5.09 25.82 -9.01
CA TYR A 421 -3.78 25.85 -8.37
C TYR A 421 -3.79 26.80 -7.17
N SER A 422 -3.11 26.40 -6.10
CA SER A 422 -2.82 27.20 -4.92
C SER A 422 -1.34 27.10 -4.59
N LYS A 423 -0.65 28.23 -4.41
CA LYS A 423 0.78 28.27 -4.07
C LYS A 423 1.15 27.40 -2.86
N ASN A 424 0.28 27.39 -1.85
CA ASN A 424 0.56 26.72 -0.57
C ASN A 424 0.16 25.24 -0.56
N GLN A 425 -0.75 24.82 -1.45
CA GLN A 425 -1.36 23.49 -1.40
C GLN A 425 -1.17 22.69 -2.69
N GLY A 426 -0.61 23.30 -3.74
CA GLY A 426 -0.56 22.73 -5.07
C GLY A 426 -1.94 22.72 -5.73
N MET A 427 -2.21 21.71 -6.55
CA MET A 427 -3.49 21.54 -7.24
C MET A 427 -4.57 21.04 -6.28
N THR A 428 -5.68 21.76 -6.19
CA THR A 428 -6.82 21.46 -5.33
C THR A 428 -8.14 21.57 -6.08
N CYS A 429 -9.21 21.03 -5.51
CA CYS A 429 -10.57 21.23 -6.04
C CYS A 429 -11.04 22.67 -5.90
N ARG A 430 -11.76 23.17 -6.91
CA ARG A 430 -12.46 24.46 -6.84
C ARG A 430 -13.62 24.44 -5.86
N LYS A 431 -14.36 23.33 -5.83
CA LYS A 431 -15.53 23.16 -4.97
C LYS A 431 -15.33 21.94 -4.08
N ALA A 432 -15.55 22.08 -2.79
CA ALA A 432 -15.50 20.96 -1.83
C ALA A 432 -16.54 19.86 -2.13
N THR A 433 -17.55 20.14 -2.96
CA THR A 433 -18.54 19.16 -3.41
C THR A 433 -18.07 18.30 -4.59
N ASP A 434 -17.00 18.72 -5.30
CA ASP A 434 -16.47 17.96 -6.42
C ASP A 434 -15.59 16.81 -5.87
N PRO A 435 -15.89 15.54 -6.19
CA PRO A 435 -15.22 14.37 -5.61
C PRO A 435 -13.89 14.08 -6.34
N VAL A 436 -13.03 15.09 -6.45
CA VAL A 436 -11.73 14.98 -7.10
C VAL A 436 -10.65 15.35 -6.09
N ASP A 437 -9.60 14.56 -6.05
CA ASP A 437 -8.36 14.89 -5.35
C ASP A 437 -7.23 14.69 -6.37
N TRP A 438 -6.34 15.66 -6.46
CA TRP A 438 -5.32 15.73 -7.49
C TRP A 438 -4.35 14.55 -7.42
N SER A 439 -3.84 14.25 -6.22
CA SER A 439 -2.79 13.23 -6.07
C SER A 439 -3.30 11.83 -6.46
N PRO A 440 -4.46 11.35 -5.97
CA PRO A 440 -5.01 10.09 -6.42
C PRO A 440 -5.42 10.11 -7.91
N LEU A 441 -5.92 11.23 -8.45
CA LEU A 441 -6.26 11.32 -9.87
C LEU A 441 -5.04 11.06 -10.76
N VAL A 442 -3.93 11.74 -10.46
CA VAL A 442 -2.67 11.61 -11.20
C VAL A 442 -2.13 10.18 -11.07
N LEU A 443 -1.95 9.68 -9.84
CA LEU A 443 -1.37 8.36 -9.61
C LEU A 443 -2.23 7.22 -10.16
N GLY A 444 -3.55 7.38 -10.15
CA GLY A 444 -4.49 6.47 -10.78
C GLY A 444 -4.32 6.41 -12.31
N LEU A 445 -4.21 7.57 -12.96
CA LEU A 445 -3.98 7.66 -14.41
C LEU A 445 -2.61 7.12 -14.81
N LEU A 446 -1.55 7.47 -14.08
CA LEU A 446 -0.20 6.94 -14.30
C LEU A 446 -0.20 5.41 -14.20
N THR A 447 -0.84 4.88 -13.17
CA THR A 447 -0.96 3.43 -12.97
C THR A 447 -1.70 2.78 -14.12
N LEU A 448 -2.83 3.34 -14.55
CA LEU A 448 -3.61 2.81 -15.66
C LEU A 448 -2.81 2.82 -16.97
N LEU A 449 -2.15 3.93 -17.30
CA LEU A 449 -1.33 4.07 -18.52
C LEU A 449 -0.18 3.06 -18.54
N LYS A 450 0.46 2.82 -17.39
CA LYS A 450 1.59 1.87 -17.25
C LYS A 450 1.20 0.43 -17.57
N GLN A 451 -0.09 0.06 -17.48
CA GLN A 451 -0.57 -1.29 -17.80
C GLN A 451 -0.64 -1.59 -19.30
N PHE A 452 -0.48 -0.57 -20.13
CA PHE A 452 -0.53 -0.68 -21.59
C PHE A 452 0.86 -0.48 -22.20
N HIS A 453 0.99 -0.87 -23.46
CA HIS A 453 2.21 -0.65 -24.23
C HIS A 453 2.58 0.85 -24.25
N SER A 454 3.87 1.19 -24.10
CA SER A 454 4.40 2.56 -24.00
C SER A 454 3.87 3.53 -25.06
N ARG A 455 3.73 3.07 -26.31
CA ARG A 455 3.08 3.81 -27.42
C ARG A 455 1.73 4.46 -27.07
N TYR A 456 0.92 3.84 -26.22
CA TYR A 456 -0.35 4.42 -25.76
C TYR A 456 -0.11 5.68 -24.91
N THR A 457 0.86 5.59 -24.02
CA THR A 457 1.29 6.70 -23.16
C THR A 457 1.91 7.83 -23.98
N GLU A 458 2.78 7.52 -24.94
CA GLU A 458 3.34 8.52 -25.86
C GLU A 458 2.25 9.27 -26.63
N GLN A 459 1.25 8.56 -27.15
CA GLN A 459 0.11 9.18 -27.84
C GLN A 459 -0.71 10.07 -26.90
N PHE A 460 -0.94 9.63 -25.67
CA PHE A 460 -1.65 10.42 -24.66
C PHE A 460 -0.89 11.70 -24.29
N LEU A 461 0.42 11.62 -24.04
CA LEU A 461 1.26 12.78 -23.75
C LEU A 461 1.31 13.76 -24.94
N ALA A 462 1.37 13.25 -26.18
CA ALA A 462 1.32 14.07 -27.38
C ALA A 462 -0.03 14.83 -27.51
N LEU A 463 -1.15 14.20 -27.14
CA LEU A 463 -2.47 14.85 -27.13
C LEU A 463 -2.54 15.97 -26.05
N ILE A 464 -1.99 15.73 -24.86
CA ILE A 464 -1.88 16.78 -23.82
C ILE A 464 -1.03 17.96 -24.34
N GLY A 465 0.12 17.66 -24.95
CA GLY A 465 0.98 18.71 -25.51
C GLY A 465 0.31 19.49 -26.64
N GLN A 466 -0.51 18.84 -27.47
CA GLN A 466 -1.33 19.54 -28.46
C GLN A 466 -2.40 20.43 -27.82
N PHE A 467 -3.07 19.96 -26.76
CA PHE A 467 -4.05 20.74 -26.02
C PHE A 467 -3.43 22.03 -25.47
N ILE A 468 -2.29 21.92 -24.77
CA ILE A 468 -1.56 23.08 -24.22
C ILE A 468 -1.22 24.07 -25.33
N ARG A 469 -0.54 23.60 -26.39
CA ARG A 469 -0.13 24.48 -27.51
C ARG A 469 -1.32 25.13 -28.20
N SER A 470 -2.40 24.38 -28.43
CA SER A 470 -3.55 24.88 -29.18
C SER A 470 -4.41 25.86 -28.38
N VAL A 471 -4.53 25.69 -27.06
CA VAL A 471 -5.23 26.64 -26.20
C VAL A 471 -4.40 27.90 -25.99
N MET A 472 -3.08 27.77 -25.78
CA MET A 472 -2.17 28.91 -25.66
C MET A 472 -2.16 29.80 -26.92
N GLU A 473 -2.16 29.21 -28.11
CA GLU A 473 -2.23 29.94 -29.39
C GLU A 473 -3.53 30.78 -29.53
N GLN A 474 -4.61 30.39 -28.85
CA GLN A 474 -5.83 31.20 -28.85
C GLN A 474 -5.74 32.40 -27.90
N CYS A 475 -4.93 32.28 -26.85
CA CYS A 475 -4.75 33.31 -25.83
C CYS A 475 -3.77 34.41 -26.28
N THR A 476 -2.82 34.13 -27.18
CA THR A 476 -1.91 35.13 -27.75
C THR A 476 -2.61 36.25 -28.51
N SER A 477 -3.89 36.08 -28.88
CA SER A 477 -4.72 37.13 -29.48
C SER A 477 -5.31 38.13 -28.47
N GLN A 478 -5.14 37.91 -27.15
CA GLN A 478 -5.70 38.76 -26.09
C GLN A 478 -4.71 39.84 -25.64
N LYS A 479 -5.23 41.01 -25.20
CA LYS A 479 -4.42 42.18 -24.78
C LYS A 479 -3.55 41.92 -23.54
N ILE A 480 -3.91 40.95 -22.70
CA ILE A 480 -3.13 40.46 -21.57
C ILE A 480 -3.17 38.94 -21.66
N PRO A 481 -2.09 38.27 -22.09
CA PRO A 481 -2.06 36.82 -22.16
C PRO A 481 -1.97 36.28 -20.72
N ASP A 482 -3.10 35.86 -20.17
CA ASP A 482 -3.12 35.09 -18.93
C ASP A 482 -3.25 33.60 -19.26
N MET A 483 -2.52 32.75 -18.54
CA MET A 483 -2.49 31.32 -18.83
C MET A 483 -3.78 30.68 -18.29
N PRO A 484 -4.62 30.05 -19.15
CA PRO A 484 -5.86 29.48 -18.69
C PRO A 484 -5.62 28.42 -17.61
N SER A 485 -6.44 28.44 -16.56
CA SER A 485 -6.35 27.46 -15.45
C SER A 485 -6.31 25.99 -15.91
N ASP A 486 -6.99 25.64 -17.00
CA ASP A 486 -6.95 24.28 -17.56
C ASP A 486 -5.57 23.97 -18.18
N VAL A 487 -4.90 24.95 -18.80
CA VAL A 487 -3.53 24.80 -19.31
C VAL A 487 -2.56 24.62 -18.15
N VAL A 488 -2.70 25.41 -17.09
CA VAL A 488 -1.91 25.25 -15.85
C VAL A 488 -2.07 23.85 -15.28
N GLY A 489 -3.31 23.35 -15.18
CA GLY A 489 -3.55 21.98 -14.69
C GLY A 489 -2.96 20.90 -15.61
N ALA A 490 -2.98 21.09 -16.93
CA ALA A 490 -2.34 20.16 -17.87
C ALA A 490 -0.80 20.17 -17.74
N LEU A 491 -0.19 21.33 -17.52
CA LEU A 491 1.25 21.46 -17.27
C LEU A 491 1.66 20.81 -15.94
N MET A 492 0.89 21.06 -14.88
CA MET A 492 1.06 20.40 -13.58
C MET A 492 0.96 18.87 -13.72
N PHE A 493 0.02 18.35 -14.52
CA PHE A 493 -0.07 16.92 -14.79
C PHE A 493 1.21 16.37 -15.43
N LEU A 494 1.76 17.07 -16.44
CA LEU A 494 3.00 16.64 -17.09
C LEU A 494 4.21 16.67 -16.15
N GLU A 495 4.28 17.68 -15.28
CA GLU A 495 5.33 17.78 -14.26
C GLU A 495 5.24 16.63 -13.24
N ASP A 496 4.04 16.37 -12.71
CA ASP A 496 3.82 15.26 -11.79
C ASP A 496 4.04 13.91 -12.48
N TYR A 497 3.68 13.78 -13.76
CA TYR A 497 3.99 12.59 -14.55
C TYR A 497 5.49 12.32 -14.56
N VAL A 498 6.31 13.33 -14.88
CA VAL A 498 7.78 13.23 -14.90
C VAL A 498 8.31 12.90 -13.49
N ARG A 499 7.81 13.60 -12.46
CA ARG A 499 8.22 13.43 -11.06
C ARG A 499 7.96 12.01 -10.56
N TYR A 500 6.73 11.50 -10.70
CA TYR A 500 6.34 10.19 -10.17
C TYR A 500 6.91 9.02 -10.98
N THR A 501 7.08 9.17 -12.29
CA THR A 501 7.70 8.13 -13.14
C THR A 501 9.22 8.13 -13.07
N LYS A 502 9.84 9.17 -12.48
CA LYS A 502 11.29 9.39 -12.45
C LYS A 502 11.91 9.40 -13.85
N LEU A 503 11.14 9.80 -14.86
CA LEU A 503 11.61 9.95 -16.23
C LEU A 503 12.29 11.32 -16.41
N PRO A 504 13.14 11.49 -17.44
CA PRO A 504 13.73 12.79 -17.71
C PRO A 504 12.67 13.78 -18.20
N ARG A 505 12.81 15.05 -17.82
CA ARG A 505 11.94 16.17 -18.25
C ARG A 505 11.79 16.27 -19.78
N LYS A 506 12.79 15.80 -20.54
CA LYS A 506 12.78 15.66 -22.01
C LYS A 506 11.54 14.95 -22.56
N VAL A 507 10.95 14.02 -21.79
CA VAL A 507 9.71 13.32 -22.19
C VAL A 507 8.53 14.28 -22.32
N ALA A 508 8.40 15.26 -21.41
CA ALA A 508 7.37 16.29 -21.51
C ALA A 508 7.72 17.34 -22.58
N GLU A 509 8.99 17.76 -22.64
CA GLU A 509 9.49 18.77 -23.58
C GLU A 509 9.41 18.34 -25.05
N ALA A 510 9.39 17.02 -25.31
CA ALA A 510 9.14 16.49 -26.65
C ALA A 510 7.75 16.86 -27.22
N HIS A 511 6.82 17.27 -26.35
CA HIS A 511 5.44 17.58 -26.72
C HIS A 511 5.02 19.03 -26.42
N VAL A 512 5.73 19.71 -25.52
CA VAL A 512 5.46 21.11 -25.10
C VAL A 512 6.76 21.91 -25.17
N PRO A 513 6.77 23.13 -25.76
CA PRO A 513 7.95 24.01 -25.76
C PRO A 513 8.47 24.27 -24.34
N SER A 514 9.79 24.18 -24.14
CA SER A 514 10.43 24.36 -22.83
C SER A 514 10.08 25.69 -22.17
N PHE A 515 10.01 26.77 -22.97
CA PHE A 515 9.62 28.10 -22.50
C PHE A 515 8.27 28.11 -21.78
N ILE A 516 7.23 27.46 -22.32
CA ILE A 516 5.91 27.37 -21.67
C ILE A 516 6.00 26.61 -20.35
N PHE A 517 6.84 25.57 -20.32
CA PHE A 517 7.06 24.74 -19.15
C PHE A 517 7.85 25.44 -18.05
N ASP A 518 8.70 26.41 -18.38
CA ASP A 518 9.42 27.23 -17.40
C ASP A 518 8.56 28.41 -16.92
N GLU A 519 7.87 29.08 -17.84
CA GLU A 519 7.11 30.30 -17.56
C GLU A 519 5.92 30.04 -16.63
N PHE A 520 5.23 28.90 -16.75
CA PHE A 520 4.04 28.67 -15.91
C PHE A 520 4.36 28.64 -14.42
N ARG A 521 5.55 28.20 -14.00
CA ARG A 521 5.98 28.25 -12.59
C ARG A 521 6.34 29.65 -12.10
N THR A 522 6.67 30.56 -13.01
CA THR A 522 6.96 31.97 -12.69
C THR A 522 5.70 32.82 -12.57
N VAL A 523 4.64 32.44 -13.30
CA VAL A 523 3.32 33.07 -13.27
C VAL A 523 2.48 32.57 -12.08
N LEU A 524 2.71 31.33 -11.64
CA LEU A 524 2.00 30.69 -10.53
C LEU A 524 2.35 31.24 -9.15
#